data_AF-A0A955L1G2-F1
#
_entry.id   AF-A0A955L1G2-F1
#
_cell.length_a   1.000
_cell.length_b   1.000
_cell.length_c   1.000
_cell.angle_alpha   90.00
_cell.angle_beta   90.00
_cell.angle_gamma   90.00
#
_symmetry.space_group_name_H-M   'P 1'
#
loop_
_entity.id
_entity.type
_entity.pdbx_description
1 polymer ?
#
loop_
_entity_poly.entity_id
_entity_poly.type
_entity_poly.pdbx_seq_one_letter_code
_entity_poly.pdbx_strand_id
1 'polypeptide(L)'
;MCGRFHLEPDEDFYPRFGLKHKDDDYPITPNKNVRPGQTIPTVINKNSRNLLVGMKWGFIPVWAKDPKVGYKMINSRSETIFVKPSFRSAIRKTRCLIPATGFYEWDDKKNAHLFQSSEEKYFAMAGIYSEWKDP
;
A
#
# COMPACT_ATOMS: atom_id res chain seq x y z
N MET A 1 12.32 -7.10 1.95
CA MET A 1 10.90 -6.96 1.59
C MET A 1 10.29 -6.22 2.74
N CYS A 2 9.92 -4.96 2.54
CA CYS A 2 9.63 -4.07 3.65
C CYS A 2 8.38 -4.54 4.42
N GLY A 3 8.52 -4.58 5.74
CA GLY A 3 7.44 -4.98 6.65
C GLY A 3 6.81 -3.80 7.38
N ARG A 4 7.37 -2.59 7.27
CA ARG A 4 6.91 -1.38 7.95
C ARG A 4 7.25 -0.13 7.15
N PHE A 5 6.39 0.87 7.21
CA PHE A 5 6.63 2.15 6.56
C PHE A 5 6.17 3.36 7.38
N HIS A 6 6.59 4.53 6.92
CA HIS A 6 6.25 5.85 7.44
C HIS A 6 5.31 6.56 6.47
N LEU A 7 4.34 7.25 7.03
CA LEU A 7 3.62 8.27 6.30
C LEU A 7 3.36 9.46 7.22
N GLU A 8 3.90 10.63 6.85
CA GLU A 8 3.72 11.88 7.58
C GLU A 8 3.15 12.92 6.62
N PRO A 9 1.80 12.99 6.49
CA PRO A 9 1.13 13.90 5.57
C PRO A 9 1.15 15.36 6.07
N ASP A 10 1.20 16.29 5.13
CA ASP A 10 1.11 17.75 5.28
C ASP A 10 0.31 18.34 4.09
N GLU A 11 0.40 19.65 3.85
CA GLU A 11 -0.27 20.32 2.74
C GLU A 11 0.10 19.78 1.35
N ASP A 12 1.32 19.26 1.16
CA ASP A 12 1.84 18.84 -0.15
C ASP A 12 1.40 17.42 -0.54
N PHE A 13 0.84 16.65 0.40
CA PHE A 13 0.40 15.28 0.16
C PHE A 13 -0.65 15.20 -0.96
N TYR A 14 -1.67 16.05 -0.92
CA TYR A 14 -2.77 16.03 -1.89
C TYR A 14 -2.31 16.39 -3.32
N PRO A 15 -1.59 17.52 -3.52
CA PRO A 15 -1.01 17.86 -4.83
C PRO A 15 -0.09 16.78 -5.38
N ARG A 16 0.79 16.19 -4.55
CA ARG A 16 1.74 15.14 -4.98
C ARG A 16 1.06 13.97 -5.68
N PHE A 17 -0.10 13.55 -5.18
CA PHE A 17 -0.85 12.40 -5.67
C PHE A 17 -2.06 12.79 -6.55
N GLY A 18 -2.23 14.06 -6.88
CA GLY A 18 -3.33 14.54 -7.73
C GLY A 18 -4.72 14.32 -7.11
N LEU A 19 -4.81 14.37 -5.77
CA LEU A 19 -6.05 14.22 -5.01
C LEU A 19 -6.79 15.56 -4.91
N LYS A 20 -8.12 15.55 -5.02
CA LYS A 20 -8.93 16.79 -5.12
C LYS A 20 -10.08 16.89 -4.12
N HIS A 21 -10.45 15.81 -3.44
CA HIS A 21 -11.71 15.73 -2.67
C HIS A 21 -11.45 15.21 -1.26
N LYS A 22 -10.80 16.04 -0.44
CA LYS A 22 -10.38 15.67 0.92
C LYS A 22 -11.52 15.18 1.83
N ASP A 23 -12.72 15.70 1.64
CA ASP A 23 -13.88 15.37 2.49
C ASP A 23 -14.46 13.98 2.21
N ASP A 24 -14.25 13.44 1.01
CA ASP A 24 -14.69 12.09 0.60
C ASP A 24 -13.58 11.03 0.76
N ASP A 25 -12.36 11.50 1.02
CA ASP A 25 -11.15 10.68 1.05
C ASP A 25 -10.94 10.02 2.43
N TYR A 26 -10.24 8.89 2.44
CA TYR A 26 -9.86 8.22 3.68
C TYR A 26 -9.02 9.15 4.57
N PRO A 27 -9.33 9.27 5.88
CA PRO A 27 -8.60 10.15 6.78
C PRO A 27 -7.13 9.73 6.88
N ILE A 28 -6.23 10.67 6.62
CA ILE A 28 -4.80 10.48 6.76
C ILE A 28 -4.31 11.14 8.04
N THR A 29 -3.64 10.34 8.87
CA THR A 29 -2.99 10.80 10.09
C THR A 29 -1.51 10.42 10.02
N PRO A 30 -0.60 11.23 10.60
CA PRO A 30 0.80 10.87 10.71
C PRO A 30 0.98 9.53 11.42
N ASN A 31 1.73 8.62 10.80
CA ASN A 31 2.06 7.32 11.36
C ASN A 31 3.50 6.92 10.98
N LYS A 32 4.39 6.95 11.97
CA LYS A 32 5.80 6.53 11.89
C LYS A 32 6.00 5.02 12.06
N ASN A 33 4.92 4.25 12.06
CA ASN A 33 4.96 2.82 12.39
C ASN A 33 3.78 2.10 11.76
N VAL A 34 3.61 2.25 10.45
CA VAL A 34 2.58 1.52 9.72
C VAL A 34 2.97 0.05 9.63
N ARG A 35 2.05 -0.84 9.98
CA ARG A 35 2.27 -2.30 10.11
C ARG A 35 1.29 -3.10 9.25
N PRO A 36 1.64 -4.34 8.86
CA PRO A 36 0.74 -5.21 8.14
C PRO A 36 -0.53 -5.50 8.94
N GLY A 37 -1.64 -5.66 8.23
CA GLY A 37 -2.97 -5.86 8.80
C GLY A 37 -3.70 -4.57 9.16
N GLN A 38 -3.03 -3.42 9.22
CA GLN A 38 -3.68 -2.12 9.39
C GLN A 38 -4.38 -1.67 8.10
N THR A 39 -5.41 -0.85 8.24
CA THR A 39 -5.99 -0.10 7.11
C THR A 39 -5.10 1.10 6.82
N ILE A 40 -4.60 1.17 5.59
CA ILE A 40 -3.63 2.17 5.14
C ILE A 40 -4.23 3.02 4.00
N PRO A 41 -3.84 4.31 3.92
CA PRO A 41 -4.21 5.14 2.79
C PRO A 41 -3.58 4.58 1.51
N THR A 42 -4.42 4.42 0.50
CA THR A 42 -4.06 3.81 -0.78
C THR A 42 -4.66 4.66 -1.89
N VAL A 43 -3.83 5.07 -2.85
CA VAL A 43 -4.30 5.85 -4.01
C VAL A 43 -4.67 4.88 -5.12
N ILE A 44 -5.90 4.98 -5.61
CA ILE A 44 -6.39 4.24 -6.78
C ILE A 44 -6.82 5.21 -7.87
N ASN A 45 -6.76 4.76 -9.12
CA ASN A 45 -7.35 5.49 -10.23
C ASN A 45 -8.71 4.88 -10.59
N LYS A 46 -9.77 5.69 -10.51
CA LYS A 46 -11.14 5.30 -10.87
C LYS A 46 -11.77 6.40 -11.71
N ASN A 47 -12.30 6.05 -12.88
CA ASN A 47 -12.92 7.00 -13.82
C ASN A 47 -12.01 8.22 -14.11
N SER A 48 -10.73 7.96 -14.42
CA SER A 48 -9.71 8.98 -14.70
C SER A 48 -9.42 9.95 -13.55
N ARG A 49 -9.80 9.59 -12.31
CA ARG A 49 -9.52 10.39 -11.11
C ARG A 49 -8.78 9.55 -10.07
N ASN A 50 -7.86 10.19 -9.37
CA ASN A 50 -7.20 9.59 -8.22
C ASN A 50 -8.10 9.76 -6.98
N LEU A 51 -8.29 8.67 -6.26
CA LEU A 51 -9.07 8.62 -5.02
C LEU A 51 -8.18 8.07 -3.91
N LEU A 52 -8.31 8.60 -2.71
CA LEU A 52 -7.62 8.10 -1.53
C LEU A 52 -8.57 7.23 -0.72
N VAL A 53 -8.30 5.93 -0.68
CA VAL A 53 -9.15 4.95 -0.02
C VAL A 53 -8.38 4.20 1.07
N GLY A 54 -9.10 3.77 2.10
CA GLY A 54 -8.55 2.90 3.12
C GLY A 54 -8.57 1.45 2.66
N MET A 55 -7.40 0.80 2.62
CA MET A 55 -7.31 -0.64 2.32
C MET A 55 -6.51 -1.38 3.39
N LYS A 56 -6.91 -2.60 3.71
CA LYS A 56 -6.15 -3.45 4.63
C LYS A 56 -4.83 -3.88 3.96
N TRP A 57 -3.70 -3.64 4.62
CA TRP A 57 -2.41 -4.13 4.16
C TRP A 57 -2.28 -5.64 4.40
N GLY A 58 -2.61 -6.42 3.38
CA GLY A 58 -2.56 -7.88 3.39
C GLY A 58 -3.49 -8.41 2.32
N PHE A 59 -2.93 -8.88 1.21
CA PHE A 59 -3.68 -9.21 0.01
C PHE A 59 -4.46 -10.52 0.17
N ILE A 60 -5.77 -10.50 -0.08
CA ILE A 60 -6.63 -11.69 -0.02
C ILE A 60 -7.10 -12.00 -1.45
N PRO A 61 -6.60 -13.09 -2.07
CA PRO A 61 -7.09 -13.49 -3.39
C PRO A 61 -8.60 -13.66 -3.38
N VAL A 62 -9.28 -13.20 -4.45
CA VAL A 62 -10.75 -13.20 -4.54
C VAL A 62 -11.40 -14.58 -4.37
N TRP A 63 -10.65 -15.66 -4.60
CA TRP A 63 -11.09 -17.06 -4.47
C TRP A 63 -10.74 -17.68 -3.10
N ALA A 64 -10.05 -16.95 -2.23
CA ALA A 64 -9.64 -17.47 -0.92
C ALA A 64 -10.86 -17.67 -0.02
N LYS A 65 -10.91 -18.82 0.67
CA LYS A 65 -11.95 -19.13 1.67
C LYS A 65 -11.62 -18.61 3.06
N ASP A 66 -10.33 -18.46 3.37
CA ASP A 66 -9.86 -17.99 4.68
C ASP A 66 -9.18 -16.62 4.53
N PRO A 67 -9.70 -15.55 5.15
CA PRO A 67 -9.10 -14.23 5.09
C PRO A 67 -7.72 -14.17 5.76
N LYS A 68 -7.36 -15.15 6.61
CA LYS A 68 -6.04 -15.21 7.26
C LYS A 68 -4.89 -15.36 6.27
N VAL A 69 -5.16 -15.79 5.03
CA VAL A 69 -4.14 -15.81 3.98
C VAL A 69 -3.50 -14.43 3.76
N GLY A 70 -4.26 -13.36 3.99
CA GLY A 70 -3.80 -11.97 3.86
C GLY A 70 -2.62 -11.63 4.77
N TYR A 71 -2.51 -12.24 5.96
CA TYR A 71 -1.38 -12.02 6.87
C TYR A 71 -0.03 -12.49 6.29
N LYS A 72 -0.06 -13.41 5.32
CA LYS A 72 1.15 -13.92 4.64
C LYS A 72 1.41 -13.23 3.31
N MET A 73 0.49 -12.39 2.83
CA MET A 73 0.54 -11.76 1.50
C MET A 73 0.66 -10.24 1.60
N ILE A 74 1.68 -9.80 2.33
CA ILE A 74 1.96 -8.37 2.56
C ILE A 74 2.87 -7.76 1.48
N ASN A 75 3.56 -8.61 0.71
CA ASN A 75 4.49 -8.25 -0.35
C ASN A 75 4.32 -9.19 -1.56
N SER A 76 4.70 -8.71 -2.74
CA SER A 76 4.77 -9.52 -3.96
C SER A 76 6.07 -9.24 -4.72
N ARG A 77 6.64 -10.29 -5.32
CA ARG A 77 7.89 -10.22 -6.09
C ARG A 77 7.59 -9.79 -7.52
N SER A 78 8.20 -8.70 -7.99
CA SER A 78 7.97 -8.16 -9.33
C SER A 78 8.30 -9.17 -10.44
N GLU A 79 9.26 -10.05 -10.20
CA GLU A 79 9.72 -11.10 -11.11
C GLU A 79 8.64 -12.14 -11.44
N THR A 80 7.70 -12.36 -10.51
CA THR A 80 6.72 -13.47 -10.61
C THR A 80 5.26 -13.02 -10.56
N ILE A 81 5.01 -11.74 -10.31
CA ILE A 81 3.66 -11.19 -10.09
C ILE A 81 2.73 -11.40 -11.29
N PHE A 82 3.27 -11.46 -12.51
CA PHE A 82 2.49 -11.63 -13.74
C PHE A 82 1.98 -13.05 -13.99
N VAL A 83 2.61 -14.05 -13.37
CA VAL A 83 2.33 -15.48 -13.57
C VAL A 83 1.69 -16.14 -12.36
N LYS A 84 2.00 -15.67 -11.14
CA LYS A 84 1.51 -16.29 -9.89
C LYS A 84 -0.03 -16.18 -9.78
N PRO A 85 -0.77 -17.29 -9.59
CA PRO A 85 -2.24 -17.28 -9.57
C PRO A 85 -2.87 -16.27 -8.60
N SER A 86 -2.24 -16.05 -7.44
CA SER A 86 -2.68 -15.08 -6.44
C SER A 86 -2.70 -13.64 -6.98
N PHE A 87 -1.74 -13.26 -7.84
CA PHE A 87 -1.49 -11.86 -8.19
C PHE A 87 -1.73 -11.53 -9.66
N ARG A 88 -1.67 -12.52 -10.56
CA ARG A 88 -1.69 -12.32 -12.03
C ARG A 88 -2.89 -11.53 -12.54
N SER A 89 -4.04 -11.65 -11.89
CA SER A 89 -5.24 -10.87 -12.24
C SER A 89 -5.11 -9.43 -11.72
N ALA A 90 -4.71 -9.28 -10.45
CA ALA A 90 -4.66 -7.99 -9.78
C ALA A 90 -3.62 -7.03 -10.38
N ILE A 91 -2.43 -7.52 -10.76
CA ILE A 91 -1.42 -6.67 -11.41
C ILE A 91 -1.91 -6.04 -12.73
N ARG A 92 -2.85 -6.70 -13.42
CA ARG A 92 -3.42 -6.20 -14.67
C ARG A 92 -4.58 -5.24 -14.46
N LYS A 93 -5.38 -5.44 -13.40
CA LYS A 93 -6.70 -4.78 -13.24
C LYS A 93 -6.80 -3.83 -12.04
N THR A 94 -6.12 -4.14 -10.94
CA THR A 94 -6.33 -3.50 -9.63
C THR A 94 -4.99 -3.10 -9.04
N ARG A 95 -4.31 -2.19 -9.73
CA ARG A 95 -3.08 -1.55 -9.26
C ARG A 95 -3.42 -0.35 -8.37
N CYS A 96 -2.57 -0.11 -7.40
CA CYS A 96 -2.65 1.07 -6.54
C CYS A 96 -1.27 1.62 -6.25
N LEU A 97 -1.24 2.83 -5.69
CA LEU A 97 -0.05 3.42 -5.09
C LEU A 97 -0.21 3.41 -3.58
N ILE A 98 0.84 3.03 -2.86
CA ILE A 98 0.92 3.10 -1.41
C ILE A 98 1.84 4.28 -1.06
N PRO A 99 1.28 5.46 -0.67
CA PRO A 99 2.07 6.61 -0.30
C PRO A 99 2.94 6.35 0.93
N ALA A 100 4.17 6.83 0.90
CA ALA A 100 5.08 6.76 2.04
C ALA A 100 6.05 7.94 2.05
N THR A 101 6.54 8.26 3.25
CA THR A 101 7.67 9.19 3.47
C THR A 101 8.97 8.44 3.84
N GLY A 102 8.89 7.12 4.00
CA GLY A 102 10.01 6.24 4.27
C GLY A 102 9.58 4.81 4.55
N PHE A 103 10.52 3.86 4.58
CA PHE A 103 10.26 2.49 5.01
C PHE A 103 11.39 1.94 5.88
N TYR A 104 11.07 0.92 6.67
CA TYR A 104 12.05 0.26 7.53
C TYR A 104 12.48 -1.08 6.96
N GLU A 105 13.77 -1.35 7.09
CA GLU A 105 14.34 -2.70 7.02
C GLU A 105 15.23 -2.93 8.25
N TRP A 106 15.45 -4.21 8.57
CA TRP A 106 16.23 -4.63 9.71
C TRP A 106 17.51 -5.32 9.22
N ASP A 107 18.63 -5.00 9.87
CA ASP A 107 19.86 -5.76 9.66
C ASP A 107 19.84 -7.10 10.42
N ASP A 108 20.86 -7.92 10.22
CA ASP A 108 20.99 -9.23 10.87
C ASP A 108 21.04 -9.14 12.41
N LYS A 109 21.43 -7.99 12.95
CA LYS A 109 21.46 -7.69 14.39
C LYS A 109 20.13 -7.12 14.90
N LYS A 110 19.10 -7.05 14.04
CA LYS A 110 17.77 -6.50 14.31
C LYS A 110 17.76 -5.00 14.65
N ASN A 111 18.74 -4.24 14.19
CA ASN A 111 18.63 -2.78 14.22
C ASN A 111 17.70 -2.32 13.11
N ALA A 112 16.79 -1.41 13.43
CA ALA A 112 15.89 -0.82 12.44
C ALA A 112 16.59 0.33 11.71
N HIS A 113 16.60 0.27 10.38
CA HIS A 113 17.12 1.31 9.51
C HIS A 113 15.96 1.95 8.75
N LEU A 114 15.84 3.28 8.82
CA LEU A 114 14.84 4.05 8.08
C LEU A 114 15.42 4.50 6.74
N PHE A 115 14.77 4.12 5.65
CA PHE A 115 15.11 4.53 4.30
C PHE A 115 14.13 5.60 3.84
N GLN A 116 14.65 6.75 3.43
CA GLN A 116 13.88 7.87 2.90
C GLN A 116 14.56 8.37 1.63
N SER A 117 13.79 8.96 0.72
CA SER A 117 14.38 9.66 -0.43
C SER A 117 15.02 10.96 0.06
N SER A 118 16.20 11.27 -0.47
CA SER A 118 16.87 12.56 -0.24
C SER A 118 16.32 13.68 -1.11
N GLU A 119 15.55 13.34 -2.15
CA GLU A 119 15.05 14.28 -3.17
C GLU A 119 13.56 14.57 -3.02
N GLU A 120 12.77 13.56 -2.65
CA GLU A 120 11.32 13.68 -2.55
C GLU A 120 10.84 13.29 -1.15
N LYS A 121 10.08 14.18 -0.48
CA LYS A 121 9.44 13.86 0.80
C LYS A 121 8.46 12.69 0.65
N TYR A 122 7.67 12.70 -0.42
CA TYR A 122 6.65 11.70 -0.70
C TYR A 122 7.02 10.90 -1.94
N PHE A 123 7.10 9.58 -1.76
CA PHE A 123 7.13 8.63 -2.85
C PHE A 123 5.96 7.65 -2.72
N ALA A 124 5.78 6.81 -3.73
CA ALA A 124 4.81 5.72 -3.68
C ALA A 124 5.48 4.37 -3.94
N MET A 125 5.10 3.38 -3.14
CA MET A 125 5.37 1.99 -3.45
C MET A 125 4.27 1.46 -4.38
N ALA A 126 4.67 0.70 -5.41
CA ALA A 126 3.72 0.05 -6.30
C ALA A 126 2.95 -1.04 -5.55
N GLY A 127 1.62 -0.99 -5.61
CA GLY A 127 0.73 -1.94 -4.95
C GLY A 127 -0.26 -2.60 -5.91
N ILE A 128 -0.83 -3.70 -5.44
CA ILE A 128 -2.01 -4.34 -6.02
C ILE A 128 -3.04 -4.58 -4.93
N TYR A 129 -4.31 -4.53 -5.29
CA TYR A 129 -5.41 -4.77 -4.36
C TYR A 129 -6.43 -5.77 -4.91
N SER A 130 -7.31 -6.23 -4.05
CA SER A 130 -8.39 -7.15 -4.37
C SER A 130 -9.62 -6.78 -3.56
N GLU A 131 -10.78 -6.89 -4.19
CA GLU A 131 -12.07 -6.81 -3.51
C GLU A 131 -12.49 -8.23 -3.14
N TRP A 132 -12.33 -8.57 -1.87
CA TRP A 132 -12.70 -9.89 -1.34
C TRP A 132 -13.98 -9.76 -0.50
N LYS A 133 -14.90 -10.70 -0.68
CA LYS A 133 -16.11 -10.85 0.13
C LYS A 133 -16.06 -12.25 0.74
N ASP A 134 -16.49 -12.36 2.00
CA ASP A 134 -16.64 -13.64 2.67
C ASP A 134 -17.62 -14.50 1.85
N PRO A 135 -17.23 -15.69 1.37
CA PRO A 135 -18.05 -16.53 0.50
C PRO A 135 -19.29 -17.13 1.18
#